data_AF-A0A5K1GRM6-F1
#
_entry.id   AF-A0A5K1GRM6-F1
#
_cell.length_a   1.000
_cell.length_b   1.000
_cell.length_c   1.000
_cell.angle_alpha   90.00
_cell.angle_beta   90.00
_cell.angle_gamma   90.00
#
_symmetry.space_group_name_H-M   'P 1'
#
loop_
_entity.id
_entity.type
_entity.pdbx_description
1 polymer ?
#
loop_
_entity_poly.entity_id
_entity_poly.type
_entity_poly.pdbx_seq_one_letter_code
_entity_poly.pdbx_strand_id
1 'polypeptide(L)' 'SRFENPLQQCCVGVNGSECGSIEQHVKPSYTLCEDPSKAFFWDRVHLSQAGWAAVFQFLQPTLQRFLS' A
#
# COMPACT_ATOMS: atom_id res chain seq x y z
N SER A 1 -10.55 3.85 -13.41
CA SER A 1 -10.07 3.27 -12.14
C SER A 1 -9.26 4.34 -11.41
N ARG A 2 -9.38 4.49 -10.07
CA ARG A 2 -8.56 5.43 -9.28
C ARG A 2 -7.09 5.03 -9.21
N PHE A 3 -6.81 3.74 -9.38
CA PHE A 3 -5.47 3.15 -9.36
C PHE A 3 -5.18 2.61 -10.76
N GLU A 4 -4.08 3.03 -11.37
CA GLU A 4 -3.70 2.60 -12.73
C GLU A 4 -3.31 1.11 -12.75
N ASN A 5 -2.45 0.71 -11.81
CA ASN A 5 -2.03 -0.69 -11.61
C ASN A 5 -2.36 -1.14 -10.18
N PRO A 6 -3.61 -1.51 -9.88
CA PRO A 6 -4.04 -1.76 -8.50
C PRO A 6 -3.34 -2.93 -7.82
N LEU A 7 -2.71 -3.85 -8.55
CA LEU A 7 -1.94 -4.97 -7.99
C LEU A 7 -0.43 -4.67 -7.87
N GLN A 8 0.03 -3.54 -8.40
CA GLN A 8 1.42 -3.13 -8.29
C GLN A 8 1.67 -2.56 -6.89
N GLN A 9 2.61 -3.18 -6.16
CA GLN A 9 3.10 -2.67 -4.88
C GLN A 9 3.92 -1.40 -5.06
N CYS A 10 3.82 -0.44 -4.13
CA CYS A 10 4.61 0.79 -4.16
C CYS A 10 6.04 0.59 -3.63
N CYS A 11 6.18 -0.14 -2.53
CA CYS A 11 7.43 -0.37 -1.86
C CYS A 11 7.94 -1.77 -2.19
N VAL A 12 9.14 -1.86 -2.77
CA VAL A 12 9.75 -3.11 -3.21
C VAL A 12 11.11 -3.26 -2.56
N GLY A 13 11.31 -4.33 -1.80
CA GLY A 13 12.62 -4.63 -1.24
C GLY A 13 13.65 -5.00 -2.31
N VAL A 14 14.90 -4.60 -2.10
CA VAL A 14 16.02 -4.83 -3.01
C VAL A 14 16.82 -6.04 -2.52
N ASN A 15 17.33 -6.85 -3.45
CA ASN A 15 18.17 -8.02 -3.17
C ASN A 15 17.56 -9.01 -2.16
N GLY A 16 16.24 -9.24 -2.25
CA GLY A 16 15.53 -10.16 -1.35
C GLY A 16 15.20 -9.60 0.04
N SER A 17 15.49 -8.32 0.28
CA SER A 17 15.04 -7.62 1.48
C SER A 17 13.53 -7.41 1.46
N GLU A 18 12.95 -7.13 2.63
CA GLU A 18 11.54 -6.73 2.75
C GLU A 18 11.38 -5.20 2.63
N CYS A 19 10.19 -4.75 2.25
CA CYS A 19 9.84 -3.33 2.31
C CYS A 19 10.06 -2.78 3.74
N GLY A 20 10.68 -1.60 3.85
CA GLY A 20 11.00 -0.98 5.15
C GLY A 20 12.33 -1.44 5.77
N SER A 21 13.01 -2.42 5.16
CA SER A 21 14.35 -2.85 5.61
C SER A 21 15.39 -1.75 5.42
N ILE A 22 16.31 -1.62 6.37
CA ILE A 22 17.42 -0.66 6.31
C ILE A 22 18.74 -1.42 6.48
N GLU A 23 19.64 -1.30 5.52
CA GLU A 23 20.99 -1.82 5.58
C GLU A 23 21.86 -0.94 6.50
N GLN A 24 22.50 -1.57 7.49
CA GLN A 24 23.44 -0.95 8.43
C GLN A 24 22.90 0.33 9.10
N HIS A 25 21.57 0.49 9.19
CA HIS A 25 20.88 1.70 9.69
C HIS A 25 21.10 2.99 8.88
N VAL A 26 21.70 2.91 7.68
CA VAL A 26 22.02 4.11 6.89
C VAL A 26 21.33 4.12 5.53
N LYS A 27 21.09 2.95 4.92
CA LYS A 27 20.62 2.86 3.56
C LYS A 27 19.30 2.09 3.45
N PRO A 28 18.25 2.67 2.84
CA PRO A 28 17.05 1.91 2.52
C PRO A 28 17.37 0.72 1.61
N SER A 29 16.94 -0.46 2.01
CA SER A 29 17.04 -1.69 1.20
C SER A 29 15.75 -1.93 0.41
N TYR A 30 15.09 -0.85 -0.02
CA TYR A 30 13.85 -0.88 -0.78
C TYR A 30 13.77 0.33 -1.72
N THR A 31 12.98 0.21 -2.77
CA THR A 31 12.58 1.30 -3.66
C THR A 31 11.11 1.65 -3.43
N LEU A 32 10.76 2.91 -3.67
CA LEU A 32 9.37 3.38 -3.65
C LEU A 32 8.91 3.73 -5.06
N CYS A 33 7.61 3.60 -5.29
CA CYS A 33 6.94 4.12 -6.46
C CYS A 33 6.98 5.66 -6.47
N GLU A 34 6.74 6.27 -7.64
CA GLU A 34 6.83 7.72 -7.82
C GLU A 34 5.81 8.48 -6.95
N ASP A 35 4.58 7.98 -6.84
CA ASP A 35 3.52 8.59 -6.05
C ASP A 35 2.78 7.55 -5.19
N PRO A 36 3.15 7.42 -3.90
CA PRO A 36 2.48 6.51 -2.96
C PRO A 36 0.97 6.75 -2.79
N SER A 37 0.48 7.96 -3.06
CA SER A 37 -0.95 8.29 -2.95
C SER A 37 -1.80 7.65 -4.05
N LYS A 38 -1.15 7.19 -5.12
CA LYS A 38 -1.76 6.51 -6.27
C LYS A 38 -1.58 5.00 -6.27
N ALA A 39 -0.92 4.43 -5.26
CA ALA A 39 -0.79 2.99 -5.13
C ALA A 39 -1.95 2.41 -4.31
N PHE A 40 -2.47 1.24 -4.68
CA PHE A 40 -3.47 0.53 -3.86
C PHE A 40 -2.77 -0.37 -2.82
N PHE A 41 -1.74 -1.11 -3.23
CA PHE A 41 -0.88 -1.88 -2.34
C PHE A 41 0.39 -1.12 -1.96
N TRP A 42 0.74 -1.18 -0.68
CA TRP A 42 2.02 -0.68 -0.19
C TRP A 42 3.13 -1.68 -0.51
N ASP A 43 2.99 -2.93 -0.08
CA ASP A 43 3.87 -4.05 -0.40
C ASP A 43 3.04 -5.24 -0.92
N ARG A 44 3.56 -6.47 -0.90
CA ARG A 44 2.84 -7.65 -1.41
C ARG A 44 1.62 -8.07 -0.59
N VAL A 45 1.48 -7.55 0.63
CA VAL A 45 0.51 -8.01 1.62
C VAL A 45 -0.36 -6.86 2.12
N HIS A 46 0.25 -5.69 2.35
CA HIS A 46 -0.40 -4.56 2.99
C HIS A 46 -0.93 -3.55 1.97
N LEU A 47 -2.13 -3.03 2.23
CA LEU A 47 -2.68 -1.89 1.48
C LEU A 47 -1.93 -0.60 1.84
N SER A 48 -1.86 0.32 0.87
CA SER A 48 -1.44 1.69 1.14
C SER A 48 -2.53 2.45 1.91
N GLN A 49 -2.22 3.67 2.36
CA GLN A 49 -3.24 4.56 2.92
C GLN A 49 -4.38 4.83 1.93
N ALA A 50 -4.06 5.03 0.65
CA ALA A 50 -5.06 5.23 -0.39
C ALA A 50 -5.88 3.95 -0.65
N GLY A 51 -5.25 2.79 -0.56
CA GLY A 51 -5.92 1.48 -0.62
C GLY A 51 -6.91 1.29 0.52
N TRP A 52 -6.49 1.56 1.76
CA TRP A 52 -7.38 1.52 2.93
C TRP A 52 -8.55 2.48 2.81
N ALA A 53 -8.31 3.72 2.36
CA ALA A 53 -9.39 4.69 2.13
C ALA A 53 -10.40 4.18 1.09
N ALA A 54 -9.93 3.54 0.00
CA ALA A 54 -10.80 2.98 -1.01
C ALA A 54 -11.62 1.78 -0.49
N VAL A 55 -11.00 0.88 0.29
CA VAL A 55 -11.70 -0.24 0.93
C VAL A 55 -12.76 0.27 1.90
N PHE A 56 -12.43 1.25 2.74
CA PHE A 56 -13.38 1.79 3.72
C PHE A 56 -14.55 2.50 3.04
N GLN A 57 -14.29 3.27 1.98
CA GLN A 57 -15.33 3.91 1.17
C GLN A 57 -16.27 2.88 0.53
N PHE A 58 -15.72 1.75 0.07
CA PHE A 58 -16.52 0.64 -0.48
C PHE A 58 -17.37 -0.04 0.59
N LEU A 59 -16.81 -0.27 1.78
CA LEU A 59 -17.49 -0.97 2.88
C LEU A 59 -18.47 -0.08 3.66
N GLN A 60 -18.37 1.25 3.51
CA GLN A 60 -19.13 2.22 4.31
C GLN A 60 -20.64 1.92 4.37
N PRO A 61 -21.37 1.64 3.27
CA PRO A 61 -22.81 1.36 3.36
C PRO A 61 -23.12 0.09 4.16
N THR A 62 -22.29 -0.95 4.02
CA THR A 62 -22.45 -2.21 4.75
C THR A 62 -22.14 -2.03 6.24
N LEU A 63 -21.09 -1.27 6.57
CA LEU A 63 -20.73 -0.95 7.94
C LEU A 63 -21.83 -0.12 8.62
N GLN A 64 -22.38 0.88 7.93
CA GLN A 64 -23.49 1.68 8.44
C GLN A 64 -24.71 0.82 8.77
N ARG A 65 -25.06 -0.14 7.91
CA ARG A 65 -26.15 -1.11 8.16
C ARG A 65 -25.84 -2.07 9.31
N PHE A 66 -24.58 -2.46 9.48
CA PHE A 66 -24.18 -3.36 10.57
C PHE A 66 -24.22 -2.68 11.94
N LEU A 67 -23.91 -1.38 11.99
CA LEU A 67 -23.83 -0.58 13.22
C LEU A 67 -25.15 0.07 13.64
N SER A 68 -26.18 0.00 12.79
CA SER A 68 -27.54 0.50 13.08
C SER A 68 -28.38 -0.56 13.78
#